data_AF-E4YYD2-F1
#
_entry.id   AF-E4YYD2-F1
#
_cell.length_a   1.000
_cell.length_b   1.000
_cell.length_c   1.000
_cell.angle_alpha   90.00
_cell.angle_beta   90.00
_cell.angle_gamma   90.00
#
_symmetry.space_group_name_H-M   'P 1'
#
loop_
_entity.id
_entity.type
_entity.pdbx_description
1 polymer ?
#
loop_
_entity_poly.entity_id
_entity_poly.type
_entity_poly.pdbx_seq_one_letter_code
_entity_poly.pdbx_strand_id
1 'polypeptide(L)'
;MKLFAALAIAAVNGQSGAGQQSISCWTGDGETIAEFTANAVEVECSENELCQMTVRKRGGDIEKVMGSCKQDQACKNNEKHNFDFGKECRPEETLDENDAKVVSVCRSCSDSTSEQLTSASFSTDADWKTNLL
;
A
#
# COMPACT_ATOMS: atom_id res chain seq x y z
N MET A 1 42.79 -8.26 -49.74
CA MET A 1 42.37 -8.81 -48.43
C MET A 1 41.38 -7.84 -47.80
N LYS A 2 40.12 -8.23 -47.64
CA LYS A 2 39.10 -7.45 -46.92
C LYS A 2 38.58 -8.34 -45.79
N LEU A 3 38.93 -8.00 -44.56
CA LEU A 3 38.43 -8.67 -43.35
C LEU A 3 37.05 -8.09 -43.04
N PHE A 4 36.01 -8.92 -43.18
CA PHE A 4 34.69 -8.63 -42.64
C PHE A 4 34.65 -9.21 -41.22
N ALA A 5 34.71 -8.33 -40.22
CA ALA A 5 34.45 -8.71 -38.83
C ALA A 5 32.92 -8.84 -38.67
N ALA A 6 32.43 -10.08 -38.60
CA ALA A 6 31.07 -10.37 -38.20
C ALA A 6 30.96 -10.26 -36.68
N LEU A 7 30.25 -9.24 -36.18
CA LEU A 7 29.82 -9.19 -34.78
C LEU A 7 28.68 -10.18 -34.59
N ALA A 8 28.96 -11.25 -33.85
CA ALA A 8 27.93 -12.13 -33.31
C ALA A 8 27.24 -11.43 -32.15
N ILE A 9 25.98 -11.03 -32.34
CA ILE A 9 25.11 -10.56 -31.25
C ILE A 9 24.55 -11.82 -30.60
N ALA A 10 25.03 -12.16 -29.39
CA ALA A 10 24.39 -13.16 -28.57
C ALA A 10 23.04 -12.61 -28.09
N ALA A 11 21.95 -13.16 -28.61
CA ALA A 11 20.62 -12.93 -28.06
C ALA A 11 20.54 -13.59 -26.67
N VAL A 12 20.60 -12.79 -25.61
CA VAL A 12 20.13 -13.22 -24.29
C VAL A 12 18.61 -13.33 -24.38
N ASN A 13 18.13 -14.54 -24.60
CA ASN A 13 16.75 -14.90 -24.31
C ASN A 13 16.63 -15.04 -22.79
N GLY A 14 16.50 -13.91 -22.10
CA GLY A 14 15.99 -13.88 -20.75
C GLY A 14 14.50 -14.13 -20.79
N GLN A 15 14.09 -15.40 -20.81
CA GLN A 15 12.74 -15.78 -20.39
C GLN A 15 12.60 -15.40 -18.92
N SER A 16 12.10 -14.20 -18.63
CA SER A 16 11.53 -13.87 -17.35
C SER A 16 10.22 -14.64 -17.21
N GLY A 17 10.33 -15.93 -16.89
CA GLY A 17 9.28 -16.63 -16.17
C GLY A 17 9.16 -15.93 -14.83
N ALA A 18 8.21 -15.01 -14.71
CA ALA A 18 7.88 -14.37 -13.45
C ALA A 18 7.30 -15.45 -12.52
N GLY A 19 8.19 -16.24 -11.91
CA GLY A 19 7.89 -16.81 -10.61
C GLY A 19 7.61 -15.62 -9.71
N GLN A 20 6.35 -15.47 -9.34
CA GLN A 20 5.86 -14.39 -8.49
C GLN A 20 6.76 -14.37 -7.25
N GLN A 21 7.61 -13.34 -7.15
CA GLN A 21 8.50 -13.19 -6.00
C GLN A 21 7.64 -13.16 -4.75
N SER A 22 7.97 -13.98 -3.77
CA SER A 22 7.33 -13.86 -2.46
C SER A 22 7.64 -12.47 -1.92
N ILE A 23 6.60 -11.72 -1.60
CA ILE A 23 6.74 -10.40 -0.99
C ILE A 23 6.73 -10.54 0.52
N SER A 24 7.33 -9.58 1.20
CA SER A 24 7.23 -9.45 2.65
C SER A 24 6.52 -8.15 3.00
N CYS A 25 5.74 -8.17 4.07
CA CYS A 25 4.93 -7.04 4.52
C CYS A 25 5.05 -6.87 6.03
N TRP A 26 4.95 -5.62 6.50
CA TRP A 26 4.74 -5.34 7.91
C TRP A 26 3.33 -5.79 8.32
N THR A 27 3.26 -6.66 9.31
CA THR A 27 2.03 -7.12 9.93
C THR A 27 2.01 -6.72 11.40
N GLY A 28 0.90 -6.10 11.81
CA GLY A 28 0.71 -5.62 13.18
C GLY A 28 -0.24 -4.44 13.23
N ASP A 29 -0.36 -3.85 14.42
CA ASP A 29 -1.13 -2.64 14.64
C ASP A 29 -0.53 -1.74 15.72
N GLY A 30 -0.94 -0.48 15.71
CA GLY A 30 -0.62 0.52 16.73
C GLY A 30 -1.59 1.70 16.65
N GLU A 31 -1.68 2.50 17.71
CA GLU A 31 -2.49 3.72 17.75
C GLU A 31 -1.77 4.89 17.07
N THR A 32 -0.46 4.76 16.85
CA THR A 32 0.36 5.72 16.10
C THR A 32 1.24 5.01 15.07
N ILE A 33 1.78 5.77 14.11
CA ILE A 33 2.77 5.24 13.15
C ILE A 33 4.01 4.73 13.90
N ALA A 34 4.47 5.45 14.94
CA ALA A 34 5.63 5.07 15.73
C ALA A 34 5.40 3.78 16.52
N GLU A 35 4.20 3.59 17.06
CA GLU A 35 3.83 2.34 17.74
C GLU A 35 3.74 1.18 16.76
N PHE A 36 3.12 1.39 15.61
CA PHE A 36 3.08 0.38 14.55
C PHE A 36 4.49 -0.03 14.13
N THR A 37 5.40 0.92 13.86
CA THR A 37 6.77 0.58 13.44
C THR A 37 7.61 -0.05 14.54
N ALA A 38 7.29 0.19 15.81
CA ALA A 38 7.95 -0.45 16.94
C ALA A 38 7.49 -1.91 17.16
N ASN A 39 6.23 -2.21 16.87
CA ASN A 39 5.59 -3.48 17.23
C ASN A 39 5.32 -4.41 16.04
N ALA A 40 5.25 -3.89 14.82
CA ALA A 40 4.98 -4.68 13.64
C ALA A 40 6.16 -5.61 13.31
N VAL A 41 5.82 -6.77 12.75
CA VAL A 41 6.77 -7.77 12.30
C VAL A 41 6.70 -7.91 10.80
N GLU A 42 7.86 -8.04 10.16
CA GLU A 42 7.92 -8.39 8.75
C GLU A 42 7.59 -9.87 8.58
N VAL A 43 6.61 -10.17 7.73
CA VAL A 43 6.17 -11.54 7.43
C VAL A 43 6.18 -11.76 5.93
N GLU A 44 6.60 -12.94 5.51
CA GLU A 44 6.47 -13.39 4.13
C GLU A 44 4.99 -13.69 3.83
N CYS A 45 4.48 -13.12 2.74
CA CYS A 45 3.10 -13.31 2.32
C CYS A 45 2.97 -14.50 1.37
N SER A 46 1.75 -15.03 1.27
CA SER A 46 1.42 -16.10 0.33
C SER A 46 1.47 -15.59 -1.12
N GLU A 47 1.50 -16.54 -2.07
CA GLU A 47 1.24 -16.22 -3.47
C GLU A 47 -0.11 -15.49 -3.61
N ASN A 48 -0.13 -14.42 -4.40
CA ASN A 48 -1.29 -13.54 -4.65
C ASN A 48 -1.72 -12.67 -3.48
N GLU A 49 -0.82 -12.39 -2.53
CA GLU A 49 -1.04 -11.38 -1.50
C GLU A 49 -0.22 -10.11 -1.78
N LEU A 50 -0.73 -8.98 -1.31
CA LEU A 50 -0.12 -7.65 -1.32
C LEU A 50 -0.02 -7.12 0.11
N CYS A 51 0.85 -6.15 0.33
CA CYS A 51 0.93 -5.40 1.58
C CYS A 51 -0.24 -4.43 1.65
N GLN A 52 -1.18 -4.68 2.56
CA GLN A 52 -2.21 -3.70 2.88
C GLN A 52 -1.75 -2.84 4.05
N MET A 53 -1.87 -1.53 3.93
CA MET A 53 -1.84 -0.60 5.06
C MET A 53 -3.25 -0.04 5.27
N THR A 54 -3.66 0.13 6.52
CA THR A 54 -4.94 0.74 6.89
C THR A 54 -4.72 1.77 7.98
N VAL A 55 -5.08 3.03 7.67
CA VAL A 55 -5.04 4.14 8.61
C VAL A 55 -6.47 4.53 8.96
N ARG A 56 -6.80 4.48 10.25
CA ARG A 56 -8.08 4.95 10.78
C ARG A 56 -7.86 6.27 11.50
N LYS A 57 -8.70 7.24 11.17
CA LYS A 57 -8.73 8.55 11.82
C LYS A 57 -10.11 8.85 12.37
N ARG A 58 -10.14 9.64 13.45
CA ARG A 58 -11.36 10.24 13.99
C ARG A 58 -11.16 11.73 14.24
N GLY A 59 -11.87 12.52 13.46
CA GLY A 59 -11.72 13.97 13.48
C GLY A 59 -10.32 14.45 13.11
N GLY A 60 -9.71 13.82 12.10
CA GLY A 60 -8.36 14.12 11.62
C GLY A 60 -7.23 13.42 12.39
N ASP A 61 -7.46 13.00 13.64
CA ASP A 61 -6.47 12.33 14.49
C ASP A 61 -6.37 10.84 14.14
N ILE A 62 -5.16 10.30 14.04
CA ILE A 62 -4.93 8.86 13.87
C ILE A 62 -5.37 8.14 15.16
N GLU A 63 -6.25 7.16 15.04
CA GLU A 63 -6.64 6.25 16.13
C GLU A 63 -6.06 4.85 15.94
N LYS A 64 -5.73 4.48 14.69
CA LYS A 64 -5.19 3.16 14.40
C LYS A 64 -4.41 3.11 13.09
N VAL A 65 -3.28 2.42 13.11
CA VAL A 65 -2.47 2.03 11.95
C VAL A 65 -2.37 0.51 11.96
N MET A 66 -2.65 -0.14 10.82
CA MET A 66 -2.61 -1.60 10.70
C MET A 66 -1.93 -2.00 9.40
N GLY A 67 -1.03 -2.96 9.48
CA GLY A 67 -0.38 -3.60 8.33
C GLY A 67 -0.73 -5.09 8.27
N SER A 68 -0.85 -5.65 7.08
CA SER A 68 -1.09 -7.09 6.88
C SER A 68 -0.79 -7.54 5.45
N CYS A 69 -0.45 -8.81 5.25
CA CYS A 69 -0.65 -9.50 3.97
C CYS A 69 -2.15 -9.57 3.65
N LYS A 70 -2.53 -9.26 2.41
CA LYS A 70 -3.91 -9.26 1.96
C LYS A 70 -4.00 -9.81 0.55
N GLN A 71 -4.95 -10.71 0.31
CA GLN A 71 -5.27 -11.19 -1.04
C GLN A 71 -5.41 -10.02 -2.03
N ASP A 72 -4.69 -10.08 -3.15
CA ASP A 72 -4.52 -8.99 -4.13
C ASP A 72 -5.87 -8.35 -4.48
N GLN A 73 -6.82 -9.15 -4.97
CA GLN A 73 -8.14 -8.64 -5.35
C GLN A 73 -8.89 -8.00 -4.18
N ALA A 74 -8.74 -8.54 -2.97
CA ALA A 74 -9.39 -7.97 -1.79
C ALA A 74 -8.74 -6.64 -1.38
N CYS A 75 -7.43 -6.52 -1.54
CA CYS A 75 -6.70 -5.27 -1.29
C CYS A 75 -7.17 -4.19 -2.27
N LYS A 76 -7.13 -4.47 -3.58
CA LYS A 76 -7.56 -3.52 -4.62
C LYS A 76 -9.02 -3.09 -4.48
N ASN A 77 -9.90 -4.01 -4.06
CA ASN A 77 -11.31 -3.66 -3.77
C ASN A 77 -11.41 -2.71 -2.57
N ASN A 78 -10.63 -2.96 -1.51
CA ASN A 78 -10.58 -2.13 -0.32
C ASN A 78 -10.05 -0.72 -0.61
N GLU A 79 -9.00 -0.63 -1.44
CA GLU A 79 -8.43 0.63 -1.91
C GLU A 79 -9.43 1.42 -2.75
N LYS A 80 -10.15 0.77 -3.67
CA LYS A 80 -11.19 1.39 -4.47
C LYS A 80 -12.31 2.01 -3.62
N HIS A 81 -12.71 1.33 -2.54
CA HIS A 81 -13.71 1.84 -1.60
C HIS A 81 -13.29 3.12 -0.85
N ASN A 82 -12.01 3.51 -0.90
CA ASN A 82 -11.58 4.79 -0.36
C ASN A 82 -12.31 5.96 -1.01
N PHE A 83 -12.60 5.88 -2.32
CA PHE A 83 -13.05 7.01 -3.15
C PHE A 83 -14.35 6.76 -3.93
N ASP A 84 -14.96 5.58 -3.78
CA ASP A 84 -16.27 5.26 -4.36
C ASP A 84 -17.43 5.96 -3.63
N PHE A 85 -18.67 5.71 -4.10
CA PHE A 85 -19.88 6.21 -3.46
C PHE A 85 -19.96 5.75 -1.99
N GLY A 86 -20.06 6.70 -1.06
CA GLY A 86 -19.97 6.42 0.37
C GLY A 86 -18.54 6.50 0.94
N LYS A 87 -17.56 6.99 0.15
CA LYS A 87 -16.17 7.36 0.49
C LYS A 87 -15.78 7.10 1.94
N GLU A 88 -15.00 6.04 2.19
CA GLU A 88 -14.52 5.71 3.53
C GLU A 88 -13.28 6.53 3.94
N CYS A 89 -12.45 6.92 2.98
CA CYS A 89 -11.22 7.65 3.25
C CYS A 89 -11.47 9.16 3.23
N ARG A 90 -11.43 9.81 4.40
CA ARG A 90 -11.64 11.25 4.59
C ARG A 90 -10.58 11.84 5.51
N PRO A 91 -9.29 11.76 5.13
CA PRO A 91 -8.16 11.96 6.03
C PRO A 91 -8.01 13.40 6.56
N GLU A 92 -8.66 14.38 5.90
CA GLU A 92 -8.66 15.80 6.27
C GLU A 92 -9.93 16.24 7.01
N GLU A 93 -11.02 15.46 6.94
CA GLU A 93 -12.30 15.85 7.54
C GLU A 93 -12.25 15.68 9.06
N THR A 94 -12.58 16.76 9.77
CA THR A 94 -12.55 16.79 11.23
C THR A 94 -13.94 16.66 11.84
N LEU A 95 -14.92 17.40 11.33
CA LEU A 95 -16.30 17.42 11.83
C LEU A 95 -17.29 17.28 10.67
N ASP A 96 -18.43 16.65 10.95
CA ASP A 96 -19.57 16.58 10.04
C ASP A 96 -20.54 17.76 10.23
N GLU A 97 -21.66 17.75 9.51
CA GLU A 97 -22.69 18.79 9.57
C GLU A 97 -23.38 18.94 10.94
N ASN A 98 -23.19 17.96 11.84
CA ASN A 98 -23.75 17.94 13.19
C ASN A 98 -22.67 18.13 14.28
N ASP A 99 -21.50 18.69 13.91
CA ASP A 99 -20.34 18.87 14.79
C ASP A 99 -19.80 17.55 15.40
N ALA A 100 -20.08 16.40 14.79
CA ALA A 100 -19.54 15.12 15.23
C ALA A 100 -18.22 14.80 14.53
N LYS A 101 -17.27 14.18 15.25
CA LYS A 101 -15.98 13.79 14.67
C LYS A 101 -16.16 12.79 13.52
N VAL A 102 -15.66 13.14 12.34
CA VAL A 102 -15.73 12.27 11.15
C VAL A 102 -14.82 11.06 11.33
N VAL A 103 -15.35 9.88 11.01
CA VAL A 103 -14.56 8.65 10.90
C VAL A 103 -14.01 8.54 9.49
N SER A 104 -12.72 8.26 9.39
CA SER A 104 -12.03 8.02 8.13
C SER A 104 -11.26 6.72 8.20
N VAL A 105 -11.39 5.89 7.16
CA VAL A 105 -10.63 4.66 6.97
C VAL A 105 -10.01 4.68 5.59
N CYS A 106 -8.70 4.84 5.53
CA CYS A 106 -7.93 4.87 4.31
C CYS A 106 -7.09 3.61 4.18
N ARG A 107 -7.10 2.98 3.00
CA ARG A 107 -6.41 1.71 2.73
C ARG A 107 -5.56 1.79 1.48
N SER A 108 -4.33 1.34 1.54
CA SER A 108 -3.43 1.25 0.38
C SER A 108 -2.96 -0.18 0.17
N CYS A 109 -2.51 -0.45 -1.05
CA CYS A 109 -1.94 -1.73 -1.46
C CYS A 109 -0.55 -1.47 -2.06
N SER A 110 0.44 -2.27 -1.67
CA SER A 110 1.80 -2.21 -2.23
C SER A 110 2.41 -3.59 -2.35
N ASP A 111 3.47 -3.72 -3.15
CA ASP A 111 4.24 -4.96 -3.31
C ASP A 111 5.51 -4.99 -2.42
N SER A 112 5.75 -3.91 -1.65
CA SER A 112 6.91 -3.79 -0.78
C SER A 112 6.58 -3.18 0.59
N THR A 113 7.39 -3.57 1.59
CA THR A 113 7.35 -3.01 2.96
C THR A 113 7.58 -1.50 3.01
N SER A 114 8.42 -0.97 2.13
CA SER A 114 8.77 0.46 2.11
C SER A 114 7.62 1.34 1.64
N GLU A 115 6.95 0.94 0.57
CA GLU A 115 5.73 1.62 0.08
C GLU A 115 4.59 1.50 1.10
N GLN A 116 4.45 0.32 1.71
CA GLN A 116 3.45 0.07 2.75
C GLN A 116 3.59 1.08 3.90
N LEU A 117 4.80 1.27 4.43
CA LEU A 117 5.07 2.24 5.49
C LEU A 117 4.88 3.69 5.05
N THR A 118 5.27 4.02 3.82
CA THR A 118 5.12 5.37 3.28
C THR A 118 3.65 5.81 3.31
N SER A 119 2.74 4.90 2.93
CA SER A 119 1.31 5.19 2.90
C SER A 119 0.67 5.41 4.27
N ALA A 120 1.29 4.93 5.36
CA ALA A 120 0.81 5.21 6.71
C ALA A 120 0.92 6.69 7.09
N SER A 121 1.77 7.45 6.39
CA SER A 121 2.03 8.87 6.65
C SER A 121 1.16 9.82 5.83
N PHE A 122 0.35 9.30 4.89
CA PHE A 122 -0.51 10.13 4.05
C PHE A 122 -1.58 10.84 4.88
N SER A 123 -1.64 12.15 4.73
CA SER A 123 -2.44 13.01 5.61
C SER A 123 -3.57 13.72 4.88
N THR A 124 -3.44 13.87 3.55
CA THR A 124 -4.37 14.62 2.69
C THR A 124 -5.09 13.73 1.70
N ASP A 125 -6.27 14.17 1.25
CA ASP A 125 -7.00 13.56 0.15
C ASP A 125 -6.14 13.48 -1.11
N ALA A 126 -5.28 14.49 -1.32
CA ALA A 126 -4.32 14.53 -2.42
C ALA A 126 -3.23 13.46 -2.27
N ASP A 127 -2.63 13.29 -1.09
CA ASP A 127 -1.64 12.24 -0.85
C ASP A 127 -2.22 10.86 -1.20
N TRP A 128 -3.44 10.59 -0.71
CA TRP A 128 -4.10 9.32 -0.96
C TRP A 128 -4.54 9.16 -2.43
N LYS A 129 -4.88 10.22 -3.16
CA LYS A 129 -5.22 10.12 -4.58
C LYS A 129 -4.00 9.95 -5.47
N THR A 130 -2.92 10.70 -5.21
CA THR A 130 -1.71 10.68 -6.05
C THR A 130 -0.92 9.39 -5.92
N ASN A 131 -0.98 8.74 -4.76
CA ASN A 131 -0.19 7.54 -4.49
C ASN A 131 -1.01 6.23 -4.63
N LEU A 132 -2.32 6.30 -4.92
CA LEU A 132 -3.19 5.13 -5.12
C LEU A 132 -3.83 5.05 -6.52
N LEU A 133 -3.72 6.10 -7.34
CA LEU A 133 -4.28 6.17 -8.69
C LEU A 133 -3.16 6.32 -9.73
#